data_AF-A0A951DN35-F1
#
_entry.id   AF-A0A951DN35-F1
#
_cell.length_a   1.000
_cell.length_b   1.000
_cell.length_c   1.000
_cell.angle_alpha   90.00
_cell.angle_beta   90.00
_cell.angle_gamma   90.00
#
_symmetry.space_group_name_H-M   'P 1'
#
loop_
_entity.id
_entity.type
_entity.pdbx_description
1 polymer ?
#
loop_
_entity_poly.entity_id
_entity_poly.type
_entity_poly.pdbx_seq_one_letter_code
_entity_poly.pdbx_strand_id
1 'polypeptide(L)'
;MSCNTRARTRAPCDNRRVAKRVLLYGVVGGVLIAFLKVIEYKHFIHEYPSELYGGLVAILFTALGIYFGLRWTRPKEIVVVKEVEVPAPAPVVSAALSEPFVLNAERLRELGITQREHEILGLIAEGLSNREIAEKLFVSENTVKTHSSRLFEKMSVNRRMHAVQKAKSLGLIP
;
A
#
# COMPACT_ATOMS: atom_id res chain seq x y z
N MET A 1 -48.47 -41.11 81.68
CA MET A 1 -48.28 -41.71 80.34
C MET A 1 -47.39 -40.77 79.53
N SER A 2 -46.22 -41.27 79.16
CA SER A 2 -45.18 -40.56 78.42
C SER A 2 -45.48 -40.58 76.92
N CYS A 3 -45.29 -39.46 76.23
CA CYS A 3 -45.02 -39.37 74.77
C CYS A 3 -44.71 -37.89 74.46
N ASN A 4 -43.46 -37.46 74.25
CA ASN A 4 -42.70 -37.56 73.00
C ASN A 4 -43.48 -37.11 71.75
N THR A 5 -42.99 -36.11 71.02
CA THR A 5 -42.42 -36.23 69.65
C THR A 5 -42.40 -34.87 68.92
N ARG A 6 -41.23 -34.55 68.35
CA ARG A 6 -40.85 -33.50 67.38
C ARG A 6 -41.94 -32.86 66.50
N ALA A 7 -41.76 -31.58 66.16
CA ALA A 7 -41.90 -31.10 64.78
C ALA A 7 -41.16 -29.77 64.52
N ARG A 8 -40.31 -29.76 63.49
CA ARG A 8 -39.67 -28.59 62.86
C ARG A 8 -40.73 -27.68 62.24
N THR A 9 -40.75 -26.39 62.57
CA THR A 9 -41.55 -25.37 61.87
C THR A 9 -40.73 -24.72 60.75
N ARG A 10 -41.14 -24.90 59.49
CA ARG A 10 -40.68 -24.13 58.33
C ARG A 10 -41.39 -22.78 58.34
N ALA A 11 -40.63 -21.67 58.33
CA ALA A 11 -41.20 -20.33 58.20
C ALA A 11 -41.66 -20.05 56.75
N PRO A 12 -42.78 -19.34 56.53
CA PRO A 12 -43.23 -18.97 55.19
C PRO A 12 -42.48 -17.73 54.67
N CYS A 13 -41.82 -17.84 53.51
CA CYS A 13 -41.13 -16.73 52.88
C CYS A 13 -42.10 -15.64 52.40
N ASP A 14 -41.95 -14.43 52.92
CA ASP A 14 -42.71 -13.23 52.52
C ASP A 14 -42.25 -12.71 51.14
N ASN A 15 -42.69 -13.43 50.10
CA ASN A 15 -42.36 -13.20 48.70
C ASN A 15 -42.83 -11.81 48.21
N ARG A 16 -43.89 -11.26 48.83
CA ARG A 16 -44.46 -9.97 48.44
C ARG A 16 -43.54 -8.80 48.79
N ARG A 17 -42.77 -8.88 49.88
CA ARG A 17 -41.75 -7.89 50.22
C ARG A 17 -40.54 -7.95 49.29
N VAL A 18 -40.12 -9.15 48.89
CA VAL A 18 -39.01 -9.32 47.93
C VAL A 18 -39.40 -8.83 46.54
N ALA A 19 -40.60 -9.19 46.06
CA ALA A 19 -41.11 -8.73 44.77
C ALA A 19 -41.24 -7.20 44.69
N LYS A 20 -41.72 -6.54 45.77
CA LYS A 20 -41.77 -5.07 45.84
C LYS A 20 -40.38 -4.42 45.78
N ARG A 21 -39.37 -5.02 46.42
CA ARG A 21 -37.99 -4.51 46.34
C ARG A 21 -37.42 -4.68 44.93
N VAL A 22 -37.61 -5.83 44.30
CA VAL A 22 -37.17 -6.06 42.91
C VAL A 22 -37.84 -5.09 41.95
N LEU A 23 -39.15 -4.86 42.09
CA LEU A 23 -39.88 -3.87 41.29
C LEU A 23 -39.36 -2.45 41.53
N LEU A 24 -39.11 -2.08 42.79
CA LEU A 24 -38.59 -0.75 43.15
C LEU A 24 -37.22 -0.51 42.53
N TYR A 25 -36.29 -1.48 42.64
CA TYR A 25 -34.96 -1.36 42.03
C TYR A 25 -35.04 -1.36 40.49
N GLY A 26 -35.96 -2.10 39.90
CA GLY A 26 -36.22 -2.06 38.44
C GLY A 26 -36.71 -0.70 37.96
N VAL A 27 -37.65 -0.08 38.69
CA VAL A 27 -38.16 1.27 38.36
C VAL A 27 -37.07 2.32 38.56
N VAL A 28 -36.33 2.26 39.67
CA VAL A 28 -35.22 3.20 39.95
C VAL A 28 -34.12 3.06 38.88
N GLY A 29 -33.75 1.84 38.50
CA GLY A 29 -32.77 1.59 37.44
C GLY A 29 -33.25 2.06 36.07
N GLY A 30 -34.51 1.80 35.71
CA GLY A 30 -35.09 2.26 34.45
C GLY A 30 -35.17 3.80 34.34
N VAL A 31 -35.55 4.48 35.44
CA VAL A 31 -35.55 5.94 35.52
C VAL A 31 -34.13 6.49 35.43
N LEU A 32 -33.14 5.86 36.08
CA LEU A 32 -31.74 6.28 36.02
C LEU A 32 -31.17 6.14 34.61
N ILE A 33 -31.44 5.02 33.92
CA ILE A 33 -31.01 4.80 32.53
C ILE A 33 -31.70 5.78 31.58
N ALA A 34 -33.00 5.99 31.74
CA ALA A 34 -33.74 6.97 30.94
C ALA A 34 -33.23 8.40 31.18
N PHE A 35 -32.91 8.76 32.42
CA PHE A 35 -32.34 10.04 32.78
C PHE A 35 -30.93 10.24 32.22
N LEU A 36 -30.06 9.22 32.28
CA LEU A 36 -28.75 9.23 31.63
C LEU A 36 -28.89 9.40 30.11
N LYS A 37 -29.83 8.69 29.48
CA LYS A 37 -30.14 8.83 28.05
C LYS A 37 -30.67 10.21 27.69
N VAL A 38 -31.52 10.81 28.54
CA VAL A 38 -32.07 12.15 28.34
C VAL A 38 -30.99 13.21 28.54
N ILE A 39 -30.07 13.02 29.49
CA ILE A 39 -28.92 13.90 29.67
C ILE A 39 -27.98 13.79 28.47
N GLU A 40 -27.59 12.58 28.05
CA GLU A 40 -26.79 12.40 26.83
C GLU A 40 -27.49 12.99 25.61
N TYR A 41 -28.78 12.72 25.40
CA TYR A 41 -29.53 13.22 24.25
C TYR A 41 -29.66 14.74 24.24
N LYS A 42 -29.91 15.35 25.40
CA LYS A 42 -30.08 16.81 25.53
C LYS A 42 -28.75 17.56 25.47
N HIS A 43 -27.65 16.96 25.97
CA HIS A 43 -26.32 17.57 25.93
C HIS A 43 -25.59 17.33 24.60
N PHE A 44 -25.93 16.27 23.87
CA PHE A 44 -25.19 15.88 22.66
C PHE A 44 -25.79 16.44 21.36
N ILE A 45 -27.06 16.85 21.33
CA ILE A 45 -27.73 17.30 20.09
C ILE A 45 -28.00 18.82 20.05
N HIS A 46 -27.95 19.55 21.18
CA HIS A 46 -28.45 20.93 21.21
C HIS A 46 -27.42 22.06 21.15
N GLU A 47 -26.11 21.78 21.00
CA GLU A 47 -25.11 22.88 20.88
C GLU A 47 -24.08 22.76 19.75
N TYR A 48 -24.12 21.71 18.92
CA TYR A 48 -23.36 21.70 17.66
C TYR A 48 -24.27 21.24 16.52
N PRO A 49 -24.62 22.11 15.55
CA PRO A 49 -25.46 21.71 14.42
C PRO A 49 -24.78 20.57 13.67
N SER A 50 -25.56 19.59 13.21
CA SER A 50 -25.08 18.48 12.36
C SER A 50 -24.33 18.96 11.10
N GLU A 51 -24.50 20.23 10.74
CA GLU A 51 -23.74 20.97 9.73
C GLU A 51 -22.24 21.13 10.08
N LEU A 52 -21.91 21.32 11.36
CA LEU A 52 -20.54 21.44 11.85
C LEU A 52 -19.80 20.09 11.79
N TYR A 53 -20.49 18.98 12.08
CA TYR A 53 -19.91 17.64 11.90
C TYR A 53 -19.74 17.31 10.41
N GLY A 54 -20.72 17.64 9.55
CA GLY A 54 -20.58 17.50 8.10
C GLY A 54 -19.41 18.31 7.54
N GLY A 55 -19.23 19.54 8.01
CA GLY A 55 -18.13 20.42 7.65
C GLY A 55 -16.76 19.88 8.10
N LEU A 56 -16.64 19.41 9.34
CA LEU A 56 -15.39 18.81 9.84
C LEU A 56 -15.02 17.53 9.09
N VAL A 57 -16.00 16.66 8.82
CA VAL A 57 -15.79 15.44 8.01
C VAL A 57 -15.38 15.80 6.59
N ALA A 58 -16.03 16.80 5.97
CA ALA A 58 -15.66 17.27 4.63
C ALA A 58 -14.23 17.83 4.60
N ILE A 59 -13.85 18.70 5.54
CA ILE A 59 -12.49 19.26 5.64
C ILE A 59 -11.46 18.15 5.84
N LEU A 60 -11.73 17.20 6.73
CA LEU A 60 -10.87 16.04 6.96
C LEU A 60 -10.66 15.25 5.65
N PHE A 61 -11.75 14.92 4.94
CA PHE A 61 -11.68 14.18 3.67
C PHE A 61 -11.02 14.97 2.54
N THR A 62 -11.26 16.27 2.43
CA THR A 62 -10.60 17.15 1.45
C THR A 62 -9.10 17.26 1.75
N ALA A 63 -8.72 17.47 3.01
CA ALA A 63 -7.33 17.52 3.42
C ALA A 63 -6.62 16.19 3.21
N LEU A 64 -7.24 15.06 3.59
CA LEU A 64 -6.69 13.73 3.32
C LEU A 64 -6.61 13.47 1.82
N GLY A 65 -7.65 13.77 1.05
CA GLY A 65 -7.67 13.55 -0.40
C GLY A 65 -6.59 14.35 -1.12
N ILE A 66 -6.42 15.62 -0.78
CA ILE A 66 -5.34 16.47 -1.32
C ILE A 66 -3.98 15.99 -0.83
N TYR A 67 -3.84 15.65 0.45
CA TYR A 67 -2.58 15.15 1.01
C TYR A 67 -2.16 13.83 0.37
N PHE A 68 -3.05 12.84 0.27
CA PHE A 68 -2.78 11.57 -0.39
C PHE A 68 -2.63 11.74 -1.90
N GLY A 69 -3.42 12.63 -2.51
CA GLY A 69 -3.24 13.06 -3.88
C GLY A 69 -1.80 13.52 -4.11
N LEU A 70 -1.36 14.56 -3.41
CA LEU A 70 0.00 15.12 -3.52
C LEU A 70 1.09 14.14 -3.08
N ARG A 71 0.86 13.37 -2.02
CA ARG A 71 1.86 12.46 -1.43
C ARG A 71 2.03 11.17 -2.24
N TRP A 72 0.99 10.72 -2.94
CA TRP A 72 1.02 9.50 -3.75
C TRP A 72 1.20 9.77 -5.25
N THR A 73 0.74 10.91 -5.76
CA THR A 73 1.07 11.39 -7.12
C THR A 73 2.47 12.00 -7.17
N ARG A 74 3.46 11.34 -6.55
CA ARG A 74 4.86 11.57 -6.94
C ARG A 74 4.88 11.45 -8.46
N PRO A 75 5.27 12.49 -9.20
CA PRO A 75 5.20 12.45 -10.65
C PRO A 75 6.04 11.24 -11.05
N LYS A 76 5.37 10.23 -11.61
CA LYS A 76 6.02 9.30 -12.51
C LYS A 76 6.54 10.24 -13.58
N GLU A 77 7.84 10.51 -13.53
CA GLU A 77 8.57 11.33 -14.48
C GLU A 77 8.26 10.73 -15.84
N ILE A 78 7.22 11.28 -16.46
CA ILE A 78 6.95 11.07 -17.87
C ILE A 78 8.07 11.89 -18.45
N VAL A 79 9.18 11.20 -18.71
CA VAL A 79 10.31 11.71 -19.47
C VAL A 79 9.67 12.20 -20.76
N VAL A 80 9.43 13.50 -20.80
CA VAL A 80 9.23 14.25 -22.01
C VAL A 80 10.43 13.87 -22.85
N VAL A 81 10.14 13.05 -23.85
CA VAL A 81 10.99 12.76 -24.98
C VAL A 81 11.36 14.15 -25.50
N LYS A 82 12.52 14.65 -25.09
CA LYS A 82 13.21 15.67 -25.86
C LYS A 82 13.62 14.92 -27.11
N GLU A 83 12.74 14.95 -28.11
CA GLU A 83 13.11 14.82 -29.50
C GLU A 83 14.23 15.83 -29.72
N VAL A 84 15.46 15.40 -29.47
CA VAL A 84 16.59 15.99 -30.13
C VAL A 84 16.45 15.47 -31.56
N GLU A 85 15.84 16.30 -32.39
CA GLU A 85 15.96 16.24 -33.83
C GLU A 85 17.43 15.93 -34.14
N VAL A 86 17.70 14.68 -34.52
CA VAL A 86 18.94 14.35 -35.20
C VAL A 86 18.75 14.96 -36.59
N PRO A 87 19.45 16.05 -36.95
CA PRO A 87 19.38 16.54 -38.31
C PRO A 87 19.88 15.41 -39.18
N ALA A 88 19.01 14.93 -40.07
CA ALA A 88 19.38 13.95 -41.07
C ALA A 88 20.39 14.59 -42.03
N PRO A 89 21.64 14.10 -42.13
CA PRO A 89 22.31 14.13 -43.40
C PRO A 89 21.82 12.91 -44.19
N ALA A 90 20.84 13.12 -45.08
CA ALA A 90 20.70 12.26 -46.25
C ALA A 90 21.94 12.41 -47.15
N PRO A 91 22.20 11.52 -48.11
CA PRO A 91 22.18 10.07 -48.11
C PRO A 91 23.57 9.58 -48.58
N VAL A 92 24.40 9.03 -47.69
CA VAL A 92 25.68 8.42 -48.10
C VAL A 92 25.55 6.91 -48.12
N VAL A 93 25.29 6.44 -49.34
CA VAL A 93 25.83 5.20 -49.93
C VAL A 93 25.84 3.94 -49.06
N SER A 94 25.00 3.01 -49.48
CA SER A 94 25.28 1.56 -49.49
C SER A 94 26.77 1.21 -49.38
N ALA A 95 27.09 0.29 -48.46
CA ALA A 95 28.38 -0.42 -48.33
C ALA A 95 29.46 0.20 -47.42
N ALA A 96 29.24 0.19 -46.10
CA ALA A 96 30.34 0.15 -45.14
C ALA A 96 30.06 -0.88 -44.04
N LEU A 97 30.92 -1.89 -44.01
CA LEU A 97 30.97 -2.98 -43.04
C LEU A 97 31.13 -2.41 -41.62
N SER A 98 30.29 -2.89 -40.69
CA SER A 98 30.63 -3.19 -39.29
C SER A 98 31.84 -2.44 -38.69
N GLU A 99 31.60 -1.28 -38.09
CA GLU A 99 32.30 -0.95 -36.85
C GLU A 99 31.66 -1.86 -35.78
N PRO A 100 32.35 -2.91 -35.29
CA PRO A 100 31.75 -3.79 -34.29
C PRO A 100 31.41 -2.96 -33.06
N PHE A 101 30.20 -3.14 -32.52
CA PHE A 101 29.89 -2.64 -31.18
C PHE A 101 30.91 -3.27 -30.21
N VAL A 102 31.90 -2.47 -29.81
CA VAL A 102 32.92 -2.92 -28.85
C VAL A 102 32.31 -2.77 -27.47
N LEU A 103 31.91 -3.90 -26.89
CA LEU A 103 31.45 -3.95 -25.50
C LEU A 103 32.56 -3.37 -24.61
N ASN A 104 32.26 -2.31 -23.87
CA ASN A 104 33.16 -1.74 -22.88
C ASN A 104 33.27 -2.68 -21.66
N ALA A 105 34.04 -3.76 -21.81
CA ALA A 105 34.22 -4.79 -20.78
C ALA A 105 34.84 -4.23 -19.49
N GLU A 106 35.62 -3.16 -19.58
CA GLU A 106 36.16 -2.44 -18.43
C GLU A 106 35.06 -1.81 -17.57
N ARG A 107 34.14 -1.06 -18.18
CA ARG A 107 32.98 -0.48 -17.48
C ARG A 107 32.05 -1.53 -16.88
N LEU A 108 31.92 -2.69 -17.55
CA LEU A 108 31.14 -3.80 -17.01
C LEU A 108 31.75 -4.35 -15.71
N ARG A 109 33.09 -4.43 -15.66
CA ARG A 109 33.85 -4.86 -14.47
C ARG A 109 33.84 -3.81 -13.36
N GLU A 110 33.97 -2.52 -13.70
CA GLU A 110 33.89 -1.42 -12.73
C GLU A 110 32.56 -1.41 -11.98
N LEU A 111 31.46 -1.70 -12.68
CA LEU A 111 30.13 -1.78 -12.08
C LEU A 111 29.84 -3.13 -11.41
N GLY A 112 30.73 -4.12 -11.53
CA GLY A 112 30.52 -5.46 -10.99
C GLY A 112 29.30 -6.18 -11.60
N ILE A 113 28.95 -5.88 -12.86
CA ILE A 113 27.80 -6.48 -13.55
C ILE A 113 28.19 -7.90 -13.96
N THR A 114 27.37 -8.86 -13.57
CA THR A 114 27.55 -10.28 -13.92
C THR A 114 27.04 -10.56 -15.33
N GLN A 115 27.50 -11.67 -15.93
CA GLN A 115 27.05 -12.11 -17.25
C GLN A 115 25.53 -12.20 -17.35
N ARG A 116 24.89 -12.78 -16.32
CA ARG A 116 23.43 -12.95 -16.28
C ARG A 116 22.68 -11.62 -16.17
N GLU A 117 23.24 -10.66 -15.44
CA GLU A 117 22.66 -9.31 -15.34
C GLU A 117 22.81 -8.55 -16.68
N HIS A 118 23.92 -8.75 -17.39
CA HIS A 118 24.14 -8.17 -18.73
C HIS A 118 23.18 -8.76 -19.78
N GLU A 119 22.97 -10.08 -19.79
CA GLU A 119 21.97 -10.74 -20.64
C GLU A 119 20.57 -10.16 -20.40
N ILE A 120 20.17 -10.03 -19.14
CA ILE A 120 18.88 -9.45 -18.76
C ILE A 120 18.81 -7.99 -19.21
N LEU A 121 19.87 -7.20 -19.06
CA LEU A 121 19.93 -5.81 -19.52
C LEU A 121 19.71 -5.69 -21.03
N GLY A 122 20.30 -6.57 -21.83
CA GLY A 122 20.09 -6.63 -23.28
C GLY A 122 18.63 -6.91 -23.64
N LEU A 123 18.04 -7.94 -23.04
CA LEU A 123 16.62 -8.27 -23.25
C LEU A 123 15.68 -7.17 -22.73
N ILE A 124 16.09 -6.44 -21.71
CA ILE A 124 15.36 -5.27 -21.21
C ILE A 124 15.35 -4.15 -22.26
N ALA A 125 16.48 -3.94 -22.94
CA ALA A 125 16.64 -2.95 -24.00
C ALA A 125 15.85 -3.30 -25.28
N GLU A 126 15.66 -4.60 -25.56
CA GLU A 126 14.74 -5.09 -26.60
C GLU A 126 13.26 -4.81 -26.28
N GLY A 127 12.94 -4.38 -25.05
CA GLY A 127 11.56 -4.06 -24.63
C GLY A 127 10.78 -5.25 -24.08
N LEU A 128 11.41 -6.40 -23.84
CA LEU A 128 10.73 -7.63 -23.41
C LEU A 128 10.24 -7.56 -21.96
N SER A 129 9.03 -8.02 -21.70
CA SER A 129 8.49 -8.15 -20.34
C SER A 129 9.30 -9.16 -19.51
N ASN A 130 9.21 -9.06 -18.17
CA ASN A 130 9.91 -10.00 -17.29
C ASN A 130 9.49 -11.45 -17.51
N ARG A 131 8.25 -11.68 -17.98
CA ARG A 131 7.74 -13.00 -18.33
C ARG A 131 8.42 -13.54 -19.59
N GLU A 132 8.50 -12.74 -20.64
CA GLU A 132 9.19 -13.13 -21.90
C GLU A 132 10.69 -13.34 -21.68
N ILE A 133 11.31 -12.52 -20.83
CA ILE A 133 12.71 -12.70 -20.42
C ILE A 133 12.89 -14.03 -19.69
N ALA A 134 11.98 -14.35 -18.77
CA ALA A 134 12.00 -15.60 -18.02
C ALA A 134 11.87 -16.82 -18.95
N GLU A 135 10.98 -16.75 -19.93
CA GLU A 135 10.81 -17.77 -20.97
C GLU A 135 12.07 -17.93 -21.83
N LYS A 136 12.65 -16.84 -22.36
CA LYS A 136 13.89 -16.87 -23.16
C LYS A 136 15.08 -17.43 -22.40
N LEU A 137 15.17 -17.12 -21.11
CA LEU A 137 16.30 -17.47 -20.26
C LEU A 137 16.10 -18.77 -19.48
N PHE A 138 14.96 -19.46 -19.67
CA PHE A 138 14.55 -20.69 -18.97
C PHE A 138 14.63 -20.58 -17.44
N VAL A 139 14.18 -19.46 -16.88
CA VAL A 139 14.14 -19.18 -15.42
C VAL A 139 12.77 -18.70 -14.98
N SER A 140 12.54 -18.58 -13.67
CA SER A 140 11.29 -18.01 -13.15
C SER A 140 11.26 -16.48 -13.29
N GLU A 141 10.07 -15.89 -13.43
CA GLU A 141 9.89 -14.42 -13.44
C GLU A 141 10.46 -13.77 -12.16
N ASN A 142 10.36 -14.45 -11.02
CA ASN A 142 10.90 -13.95 -9.76
C ASN A 142 12.43 -13.89 -9.76
N THR A 143 13.08 -14.86 -10.41
CA THR A 143 14.52 -14.87 -10.63
C THR A 143 14.94 -13.66 -11.48
N VAL A 144 14.22 -13.37 -12.57
CA VAL A 144 14.47 -12.19 -13.41
C VAL A 144 14.29 -10.90 -12.62
N LYS A 145 13.24 -10.78 -11.80
CA LYS A 145 13.01 -9.60 -10.93
C LYS A 145 14.18 -9.39 -9.96
N THR A 146 14.65 -10.47 -9.35
CA THR A 146 15.75 -10.43 -8.40
C THR A 146 17.05 -9.97 -9.06
N HIS A 147 17.40 -10.54 -10.22
CA HIS A 147 18.58 -10.11 -10.98
C HIS A 147 18.45 -8.68 -11.49
N SER A 148 17.26 -8.27 -11.94
CA SER A 148 17.00 -6.89 -12.38
C SER A 148 17.18 -5.90 -11.23
N SER A 149 16.72 -6.22 -10.01
CA SER A 149 16.92 -5.35 -8.83
C SER A 149 18.40 -5.15 -8.53
N ARG A 150 19.17 -6.23 -8.49
CA ARG A 150 20.62 -6.16 -8.23
C ARG A 150 21.37 -5.39 -9.32
N LEU A 151 21.00 -5.60 -10.59
CA LEU A 151 21.51 -4.82 -11.71
C LEU A 151 21.22 -3.32 -11.53
N PHE A 152 19.97 -2.97 -11.17
CA PHE A 152 19.56 -1.59 -10.97
C PHE A 152 20.29 -0.93 -9.79
N GLU A 153 20.49 -1.67 -8.69
CA GLU A 153 21.29 -1.23 -7.54
C GLU A 153 22.76 -0.95 -7.94
N LYS A 154 23.40 -1.87 -8.68
CA LYS A 154 24.77 -1.71 -9.19
C LYS A 154 24.91 -0.52 -10.15
N MET A 155 23.89 -0.28 -10.95
CA MET A 155 23.83 0.87 -11.85
C MET A 155 23.33 2.15 -11.16
N SER A 156 22.97 2.11 -9.87
CA SER A 156 22.39 3.24 -9.11
C SER A 156 21.17 3.87 -9.78
N VAL A 157 20.28 3.05 -10.33
CA VAL A 157 19.04 3.46 -11.00
C VAL A 157 17.84 2.79 -10.34
N ASN A 158 16.70 3.46 -10.28
CA ASN A 158 15.47 2.91 -9.66
C ASN A 158 14.42 2.51 -10.70
N ARG A 159 14.64 2.83 -11.97
CA ARG A 159 13.66 2.62 -13.05
C ARG A 159 14.31 1.92 -14.22
N ARG A 160 13.57 0.95 -14.76
CA ARG A 160 13.94 0.16 -15.93
C ARG A 160 14.41 1.01 -17.12
N MET A 161 13.67 2.06 -17.46
CA MET A 161 14.05 2.96 -18.57
C MET A 161 15.36 3.71 -18.31
N HIS A 162 15.61 4.14 -17.06
CA HIS A 162 16.86 4.80 -16.70
C HIS A 162 18.05 3.84 -16.79
N ALA A 163 17.85 2.56 -16.46
CA ALA A 163 18.86 1.52 -16.63
C ALA A 163 19.27 1.37 -18.11
N VAL A 164 18.29 1.33 -19.03
CA VAL A 164 18.57 1.24 -20.48
C VAL A 164 19.32 2.47 -20.96
N GLN A 165 18.87 3.68 -20.59
CA GLN A 165 19.52 4.92 -21.01
C GLN A 165 20.96 5.02 -20.48
N LYS A 166 21.19 4.67 -19.22
CA LYS A 166 22.53 4.63 -18.62
C LYS A 166 23.40 3.55 -19.26
N ALA A 167 22.83 2.40 -19.62
CA ALA A 167 23.56 1.35 -20.32
C ALA A 167 24.01 1.78 -21.73
N LYS A 168 23.16 2.52 -22.45
CA LYS A 168 23.51 3.11 -23.76
C LYS A 168 24.61 4.16 -23.64
N SER A 169 24.51 5.08 -22.68
CA SER A 169 25.56 6.11 -22.49
C SER A 169 26.90 5.51 -22.07
N LEU A 170 26.88 4.37 -21.38
CA LEU A 170 28.08 3.64 -20.99
C LEU A 170 28.61 2.69 -22.09
N GLY A 171 27.87 2.49 -23.18
CA GLY A 171 28.24 1.56 -24.25
C GLY A 171 28.25 0.11 -23.79
N LEU A 172 27.30 -0.28 -22.92
CA LEU A 172 27.10 -1.66 -22.46
C LEU A 172 26.13 -2.45 -23.35
N ILE A 173 25.29 -1.73 -24.09
CA ILE A 173 24.33 -2.23 -25.06
C ILE A 173 24.35 -1.34 -26.31
N PRO A 174 24.00 -1.88 -27.49
CA PRO A 174 23.93 -1.11 -28.74
C PRO A 174 22.76 -0.10 -28.78
#